data_AF-E5BGI1-F1
#
_entry.id   AF-E5BGI1-F1
#
_cell.length_a   1.000
_cell.length_b   1.000
_cell.length_c   1.000
_cell.angle_alpha   90.00
_cell.angle_beta   90.00
_cell.angle_gamma   90.00
#
_symmetry.space_group_name_H-M   'P 1'
#
loop_
_entity.id
_entity.type
_entity.pdbx_description
1 polymer ?
#
loop_
_entity_poly.entity_id
_entity_poly.type
_entity_poly.pdbx_seq_one_letter_code
_entity_poly.pdbx_strand_id
1 'polypeptide(L)'
;MMSELEKKILRFLLSAAAYSENAICKNLGINLEELHTSFHILEENGYLESYETFLAREQLNESNSCSSHGGCSSCHSCSKGSCCNKGEEDYSDIRVLTEKAVEEFGSEKGN
;
A
#
# COMPACT_ATOMS: atom_id res chain seq x y z
N MET A 1 3.20 1.52 21.16
CA MET A 1 4.67 1.66 21.32
C MET A 1 5.30 0.63 20.41
N MET A 2 6.24 1.03 19.56
CA MET A 2 6.79 0.19 18.49
C MET A 2 7.97 -0.65 19.00
N SER A 3 7.98 -1.96 18.74
CA SER A 3 9.06 -2.85 19.19
C SER A 3 10.24 -2.85 18.21
N GLU A 4 11.37 -3.41 18.65
CA GLU A 4 12.55 -3.57 17.82
C GLU A 4 12.32 -4.48 16.60
N LEU A 5 11.33 -5.38 16.67
CA LEU A 5 10.95 -6.24 15.55
C LEU A 5 10.33 -5.41 14.41
N GLU A 6 9.36 -4.54 14.72
CA GLU A 6 8.72 -3.70 13.71
C GLU A 6 9.72 -2.75 13.04
N LYS A 7 10.67 -2.19 13.80
CA LYS A 7 11.74 -1.34 13.24
C LYS A 7 12.62 -2.12 12.27
N LYS A 8 12.97 -3.37 12.59
CA LYS A 8 13.73 -4.26 11.69
C LYS A 8 12.94 -4.57 10.42
N ILE A 9 11.65 -4.86 10.55
CA ILE A 9 10.75 -5.10 9.41
C ILE A 9 10.73 -3.87 8.49
N LEU A 10 10.53 -2.66 9.03
CA LEU A 10 10.53 -1.44 8.20
C LEU A 10 11.85 -1.20 7.50
N ARG A 11 12.98 -1.32 8.19
CA ARG A 11 14.31 -1.18 7.56
C ARG A 11 14.53 -2.23 6.46
N PHE A 12 14.07 -3.45 6.69
CA PHE A 12 14.13 -4.51 5.69
C PHE A 12 13.30 -4.15 4.45
N LEU A 13 12.05 -3.73 4.65
CA LEU A 13 11.16 -3.28 3.57
C LEU A 13 11.69 -2.05 2.83
N LEU A 14 12.40 -1.13 3.51
CA LEU A 14 13.03 0.02 2.87
C LEU A 14 14.30 -0.36 2.09
N SER A 15 14.96 -1.44 2.47
CA SER A 15 16.21 -1.88 1.86
C SER A 15 16.02 -2.53 0.48
N ALA A 16 14.82 -3.03 0.15
CA ALA A 16 14.51 -3.45 -1.21
C ALA A 16 13.08 -3.16 -1.64
N ALA A 17 12.87 -3.13 -2.95
CA ALA A 17 11.65 -2.65 -3.57
C ALA A 17 10.40 -3.52 -3.33
N ALA A 18 10.53 -4.82 -3.08
CA ALA A 18 9.40 -5.73 -2.84
C ALA A 18 9.84 -7.04 -2.16
N TYR A 19 9.00 -7.58 -1.27
CA TYR A 19 9.21 -8.88 -0.62
C TYR A 19 7.90 -9.64 -0.43
N SER A 20 7.95 -10.96 -0.57
CA SER A 20 6.89 -11.84 -0.07
C SER A 20 7.01 -12.01 1.45
N GLU A 21 5.89 -12.19 2.16
CA GLU A 21 5.85 -12.46 3.60
C GLU A 21 6.78 -13.61 4.02
N ASN A 22 6.79 -14.69 3.25
CA ASN A 22 7.69 -15.82 3.46
C ASN A 22 9.18 -15.47 3.43
N ALA A 23 9.58 -14.51 2.59
CA ALA A 23 10.96 -14.04 2.52
C ALA A 23 11.33 -13.21 3.74
N ILE A 24 10.40 -12.38 4.22
CA ILE A 24 10.57 -11.59 5.44
C ILE A 24 10.70 -12.52 6.65
N CYS A 25 9.79 -13.48 6.80
CA CYS A 25 9.83 -14.50 7.84
C CYS A 25 11.17 -15.24 7.86
N LYS A 26 11.67 -15.68 6.70
CA LYS A 26 12.97 -16.37 6.61
C LYS A 26 14.17 -15.48 6.95
N ASN A 27 14.15 -14.21 6.56
CA ASN A 27 15.25 -13.28 6.85
C ASN A 27 15.29 -12.88 8.33
N LEU A 28 14.12 -12.66 8.94
CA LEU A 28 14.02 -12.24 10.33
C LEU A 28 13.96 -13.40 11.32
N GLY A 29 13.75 -14.63 10.83
CA GLY A 29 13.61 -15.82 11.66
C GLY A 29 12.31 -15.84 12.47
N ILE A 30 11.25 -15.22 11.95
CA ILE A 30 9.93 -15.10 12.61
C ILE A 30 8.87 -15.90 11.89
N ASN A 31 7.76 -16.19 12.57
CA ASN A 31 6.61 -16.85 11.96
C ASN A 31 5.67 -15.87 11.25
N LEU A 32 4.79 -16.40 10.40
CA LEU A 32 3.80 -15.61 9.66
C LEU A 32 2.85 -14.85 10.61
N GLU A 33 2.41 -15.48 11.69
CA GLU A 33 1.53 -14.87 12.69
C GLU A 33 2.18 -13.67 13.38
N GLU A 34 3.46 -13.77 13.72
CA GLU A 34 4.23 -12.67 14.30
C GLU A 34 4.39 -11.53 13.28
N LEU A 35 4.68 -11.86 12.02
CA LEU A 35 4.78 -10.88 10.94
C LEU A 35 3.44 -10.15 10.73
N HIS A 36 2.32 -10.87 10.69
CA HIS A 36 0.99 -10.26 10.53
C HIS A 36 0.64 -9.35 11.70
N THR A 37 0.98 -9.76 12.92
CA THR A 37 0.79 -8.92 14.12
C THR A 37 1.61 -7.64 14.01
N SER A 38 2.88 -7.75 13.63
CA SER A 38 3.74 -6.58 13.41
C SER A 38 3.23 -5.68 12.28
N PHE A 39 2.74 -6.25 11.17
CA PHE A 39 2.12 -5.49 10.09
C PHE A 39 0.89 -4.72 10.55
N HIS A 40 0.01 -5.35 11.32
CA HIS A 40 -1.17 -4.69 11.87
C HIS A 40 -0.79 -3.50 12.76
N ILE A 41 0.20 -3.68 13.65
CA ILE A 41 0.73 -2.60 14.47
C ILE A 41 1.30 -1.48 13.59
N LEU A 42 2.07 -1.82 12.55
CA LEU A 42 2.64 -0.84 11.64
C LEU A 42 1.56 -0.05 10.88
N GLU A 43 0.48 -0.70 10.46
CA GLU A 43 -0.69 -0.05 9.85
C GLU A 43 -1.38 0.90 10.81
N GLU A 44 -1.67 0.45 12.05
CA GLU A 44 -2.29 1.31 13.08
C GLU A 44 -1.44 2.52 13.44
N ASN A 45 -0.11 2.40 13.36
CA ASN A 45 0.82 3.50 13.59
C ASN A 45 1.04 4.40 12.35
N GLY A 46 0.43 4.06 11.21
CA GLY A 46 0.50 4.80 9.96
C GLY A 46 1.82 4.64 9.19
N TYR A 47 2.55 3.55 9.41
CA TYR A 47 3.79 3.23 8.69
C TYR A 47 3.56 2.34 7.46
N LEU A 48 2.48 1.56 7.48
CA LEU A 48 2.02 0.75 6.35
C LEU A 48 0.59 1.14 5.98
N GLU A 49 0.27 1.05 4.70
CA GLU A 49 -1.10 1.16 4.20
C GLU A 49 -1.36 0.04 3.18
N SER A 50 -2.62 -0.38 3.04
CA SER A 50 -2.98 -1.31 1.97
C SER A 50 -2.82 -0.63 0.62
N TYR A 51 -2.49 -1.41 -0.42
CA TYR A 51 -2.38 -0.87 -1.78
C TYR A 51 -3.66 -0.18 -2.25
N GLU A 52 -4.84 -0.68 -1.84
CA GLU A 52 -6.12 -0.02 -2.10
C GLU A 52 -6.22 1.36 -1.46
N THR A 53 -5.73 1.52 -0.23
CA THR A 53 -5.73 2.81 0.48
C THR A 53 -4.82 3.81 -0.22
N PHE A 54 -3.63 3.35 -0.62
CA PHE A 54 -2.68 4.13 -1.39
C PHE A 54 -3.29 4.58 -2.74
N LEU A 55 -3.87 3.63 -3.48
CA LEU A 55 -4.55 3.90 -4.74
C LEU A 55 -5.76 4.82 -4.57
N ALA A 56 -6.51 4.72 -3.48
CA ALA A 56 -7.63 5.63 -3.21
C ALA A 56 -7.12 7.06 -3.02
N ARG A 57 -6.01 7.24 -2.28
CA ARG A 57 -5.36 8.55 -2.10
C ARG A 57 -4.79 9.10 -3.41
N GLU A 58 -4.07 8.29 -4.19
CA GLU A 58 -3.52 8.70 -5.49
C GLU A 58 -4.63 8.98 -6.52
N GLN A 59 -5.64 8.11 -6.62
CA GLN A 59 -6.78 8.34 -7.51
C GLN A 59 -7.54 9.60 -7.13
N LEU A 60 -7.73 9.92 -5.85
CA LEU A 60 -8.34 11.19 -5.45
C LEU A 60 -7.48 12.40 -5.85
N ASN A 61 -6.16 12.25 -5.91
CA ASN A 61 -5.24 13.29 -6.39
C ASN A 61 -5.27 13.43 -7.93
N GLU A 62 -5.54 12.35 -8.66
CA GLU A 62 -5.78 12.33 -10.11
C GLU A 62 -7.27 12.54 -10.50
N SER A 63 -8.20 12.54 -9.53
CA SER A 63 -9.64 12.74 -9.76
C SER A 63 -9.99 14.20 -10.03
N ASN A 64 -9.04 15.13 -9.96
CA ASN A 64 -9.23 16.48 -10.51
C ASN A 64 -8.90 16.57 -12.02
N SER A 65 -8.48 15.45 -12.63
CA SER A 65 -8.26 15.30 -14.07
C SER A 65 -9.39 14.53 -14.77
N CYS A 66 -10.64 14.61 -14.29
CA CYS A 66 -11.80 14.51 -15.19
C CYS A 66 -12.22 15.90 -15.71
N SER A 67 -11.24 16.73 -16.06
CA SER A 67 -11.51 18.00 -16.73
C SER A 67 -11.72 17.78 -18.22
N SER A 68 -12.98 17.52 -18.56
CA SER A 68 -13.62 17.82 -19.85
C SER A 68 -13.15 17.06 -21.10
N HIS A 69 -13.86 15.99 -21.44
CA HIS A 69 -14.47 15.96 -22.77
C HIS A 69 -15.98 16.16 -22.63
N GLY A 70 -16.44 17.31 -23.10
CA GLY A 70 -17.84 17.61 -23.22
C GLY A 70 -18.57 16.55 -24.04
N GLY A 71 -19.74 16.14 -23.56
CA GLY A 71 -20.66 15.27 -24.31
C GLY A 71 -20.96 13.93 -23.65
N CYS A 72 -21.51 13.92 -22.43
CA CYS A 72 -22.35 12.80 -22.01
C CYS A 72 -23.66 13.33 -21.44
N SER A 73 -24.46 13.93 -22.32
CA SER A 73 -25.80 14.44 -22.00
C SER A 73 -26.88 13.36 -22.12
N SER A 74 -26.53 12.08 -22.29
CA SER A 74 -27.50 11.03 -22.61
C SER A 74 -27.03 9.63 -22.18
N CYS A 75 -26.75 9.43 -20.90
CA CYS A 75 -26.75 8.10 -20.31
C CYS A 75 -28.00 7.93 -19.42
N HIS A 76 -29.18 8.00 -20.03
CA HIS A 76 -30.39 7.48 -19.40
C HIS A 76 -30.35 5.96 -19.50
N SER A 77 -30.30 5.28 -18.34
CA SER A 77 -30.45 3.83 -18.16
C SER A 77 -29.32 2.94 -18.67
N CYS A 78 -28.20 2.87 -17.93
CA CYS A 78 -27.30 1.72 -18.00
C CYS A 78 -27.79 0.59 -17.07
N SER A 79 -28.77 -0.17 -17.56
CA SER A 79 -28.92 -1.57 -17.15
C SER A 79 -27.82 -2.39 -17.81
N LYS A 80 -26.98 -3.03 -16.99
CA LYS A 80 -26.00 -4.08 -17.35
C LYS A 80 -24.83 -3.67 -18.26
N GLY A 81 -23.62 -3.72 -17.69
CA GLY A 81 -22.42 -4.17 -18.40
C GLY A 81 -21.37 -3.13 -18.73
N SER A 82 -20.30 -3.09 -17.92
CA SER A 82 -18.91 -3.02 -18.38
C SER A 82 -18.43 -1.75 -19.11
N CYS A 83 -18.23 -0.65 -18.38
CA CYS A 83 -17.34 0.45 -18.82
C CYS A 83 -16.13 0.70 -17.89
N CYS A 84 -15.96 -0.12 -16.85
CA CYS A 84 -14.83 -0.03 -15.92
C CYS A 84 -14.32 -1.43 -15.60
N ASN A 85 -13.85 -2.20 -16.60
CA ASN A 85 -13.07 -3.40 -16.33
C ASN A 85 -11.66 -2.95 -15.89
N LYS A 86 -11.52 -2.56 -14.63
CA LYS A 86 -10.27 -2.85 -13.92
C LYS A 86 -10.27 -4.35 -13.74
N GLY A 87 -9.31 -5.04 -14.35
CA GLY A 87 -9.08 -6.44 -14.03
C GLY A 87 -9.00 -6.56 -12.51
N GLU A 88 -9.68 -7.55 -11.96
CA GLU A 88 -9.59 -7.92 -10.54
C GLU A 88 -8.16 -8.40 -10.29
N GLU A 89 -7.26 -7.45 -10.10
CA GLU A 89 -5.91 -7.70 -9.63
C GLU A 89 -5.99 -7.72 -8.10
N ASP A 90 -5.85 -8.92 -7.53
CA ASP A 90 -5.90 -9.14 -6.09
C ASP A 90 -4.65 -8.55 -5.42
N TYR A 91 -4.70 -7.24 -5.18
CA TYR A 91 -3.66 -6.50 -4.47
C TYR A 91 -3.86 -6.47 -2.96
N SER A 92 -4.79 -7.27 -2.44
CA SER A 92 -5.12 -7.34 -1.00
C SER A 92 -3.93 -7.75 -0.13
N ASP A 93 -2.95 -8.46 -0.71
CA ASP A 93 -1.73 -8.90 -0.04
C ASP A 93 -0.59 -7.88 -0.15
N ILE A 94 -0.77 -6.81 -0.95
CA ILE A 94 0.24 -5.77 -1.09
C ILE A 94 0.09 -4.74 0.03
N ARG A 95 1.20 -4.49 0.71
CA ARG A 95 1.37 -3.41 1.68
C ARG A 95 2.35 -2.39 1.16
N VAL A 96 1.97 -1.12 1.25
CA VAL A 96 2.76 0.02 0.79
C VAL A 96 3.34 0.74 2.00
N LEU A 97 4.62 1.08 1.93
CA LEU A 97 5.27 1.94 2.92
C LEU A 97 4.77 3.37 2.77
N THR A 98 4.32 3.97 3.87
CA THR A 98 3.90 5.37 3.88
C THR A 98 5.12 6.30 3.84
N GLU A 99 4.92 7.55 3.42
CA GLU A 99 5.96 8.58 3.45
C GLU A 99 6.57 8.74 4.86
N LYS A 100 5.74 8.65 5.90
CA LYS A 100 6.17 8.67 7.31
C LYS A 100 7.20 7.58 7.61
N ALA A 101 6.99 6.36 7.11
CA ALA A 101 7.96 5.28 7.29
C ALA A 101 9.29 5.59 6.58
N VAL A 102 9.24 6.20 5.40
CA VAL A 102 10.43 6.61 4.63
C VAL A 102 11.16 7.77 5.32
N GLU A 103 10.45 8.75 5.88
CA GLU A 103 11.09 9.86 6.61
C GLU A 103 11.80 9.37 7.87
N GLU A 104 11.12 8.56 8.69
CA GLU A 104 11.64 8.10 9.97
C GLU A 104 12.72 7.02 9.83
N PHE A 105 12.62 6.14 8.84
CA PHE A 105 13.51 4.99 8.69
C PHE A 105 14.30 4.95 7.37
N GLY A 106 13.88 5.67 6.34
CA GLY A 106 14.56 5.74 5.03
C GLY A 106 15.76 6.70 5.00
N SER A 107 15.93 7.52 6.04
CA SER A 107 17.04 8.47 6.18
C SER A 107 18.41 7.84 6.48
N GLU A 108 18.57 6.51 6.45
CA GLU A 108 19.89 5.86 6.55
C GLU A 108 20.76 5.98 5.28
N LYS A 109 20.37 6.81 4.30
CA LYS A 109 21.26 7.21 3.19
C LYS A 109 21.59 8.70 3.20
N GLY A 110 22.84 9.00 3.53
CA GLY A 110 23.55 10.15 2.95
C GLY A 110 24.06 11.18 3.95
N ASN A 111 25.28 10.93 4.46
CA ASN A 111 26.29 11.97 4.61
C ASN A 111 27.05 12.04 3.29
#